data_AF-A0AAD8YDP7-F1
#
_entry.id   AF-A0AAD8YDP7-F1
#
_cell.length_a   1.000
_cell.length_b   1.000
_cell.length_c   1.000
_cell.angle_alpha   90.00
_cell.angle_beta   90.00
_cell.angle_gamma   90.00
#
_symmetry.space_group_name_H-M   'P 1'
#
loop_
_entity.id
_entity.type
_entity.pdbx_description
1 polymer ?
#
loop_
_entity_poly.entity_id
_entity_poly.type
_entity_poly.pdbx_seq_one_letter_code
_entity_poly.pdbx_strand_id
1 'polypeptide(L)'
;MSLSDPWMRHQVAALTFWNQGKHREAATEYWLAFRGIPNSTHQARYHILHGYTSTLRGDYFEATDDDVKNMEQIFRDKHEPRLFRLEAGYTLGVMSYSRSERLKCQEIYHHAITIGEKQPKNSKQERLEQKKMLMLTPGGEQTQKTMKELMDVVLKDCQNNLNGLNKSTVRSASSLERTVNEATAGGDPPQKRTHVMPIGRGGTNLSNEEINNLIDVGGLQCDCCKCKSKKLLVCQRCKKAYYCSAECQKKQWRENGHKLHCRKDGEFKAEDLVQIARLKNKPELNDKIVRVVGPDKNNEGRYEVRMEGSVKGDKSFSIAAGNLNQLRPYDCRK
;
A
#
# COMPACT_ATOMS: atom_id res chain seq x y z
N MET A 1 -19.01 -19.28 -26.82
CA MET A 1 -19.49 -18.15 -26.00
C MET A 1 -19.73 -16.97 -26.93
N SER A 2 -20.93 -16.42 -26.96
CA SER A 2 -21.31 -15.33 -27.86
C SER A 2 -20.65 -14.01 -27.43
N LEU A 3 -19.97 -13.29 -28.33
CA LEU A 3 -19.41 -11.95 -28.09
C LEU A 3 -20.49 -10.85 -27.91
N SER A 4 -21.75 -11.22 -27.70
CA SER A 4 -22.88 -10.30 -27.56
C SER A 4 -22.77 -9.39 -26.35
N ASP A 5 -22.20 -9.88 -25.24
CA ASP A 5 -22.17 -9.09 -24.01
C ASP A 5 -21.03 -8.06 -24.05
N PRO A 6 -21.30 -6.77 -23.75
CA PRO A 6 -20.29 -5.71 -23.76
C PRO A 6 -19.05 -6.01 -22.91
N TRP A 7 -19.20 -6.67 -21.76
CA TRP A 7 -18.08 -6.99 -20.87
C TRP A 7 -17.09 -7.99 -21.46
N MET A 8 -17.56 -8.92 -22.32
CA MET A 8 -16.67 -9.88 -22.99
C MET A 8 -15.79 -9.19 -24.02
N ARG A 9 -16.30 -8.17 -24.73
CA ARG A 9 -15.51 -7.36 -25.66
C ARG A 9 -14.37 -6.65 -24.95
N HIS A 10 -14.66 -6.04 -23.80
CA HIS A 10 -13.64 -5.43 -22.95
C HIS A 10 -12.63 -6.46 -22.41
N GLN A 11 -13.07 -7.66 -22.00
CA GLN A 11 -12.13 -8.70 -21.55
C GLN A 11 -11.17 -9.14 -22.67
N VAL A 12 -11.68 -9.34 -23.89
CA VAL A 12 -10.85 -9.70 -25.05
C VAL A 12 -9.87 -8.57 -25.38
N ALA A 13 -10.35 -7.32 -25.40
CA ALA A 13 -9.51 -6.15 -25.63
C ALA A 13 -8.39 -6.04 -24.58
N ALA A 14 -8.69 -6.31 -23.30
CA ALA A 14 -7.70 -6.31 -22.24
C ALA A 14 -6.56 -7.30 -22.49
N LEU A 15 -6.88 -8.52 -22.91
CA LEU A 15 -5.89 -9.55 -23.25
C LEU A 15 -5.09 -9.17 -24.51
N THR A 16 -5.76 -8.60 -25.52
CA THR A 16 -5.07 -8.11 -26.72
C THR A 16 -4.07 -7.01 -26.40
N PHE A 17 -4.47 -6.01 -25.61
CA PHE A 17 -3.56 -4.94 -25.18
C PHE A 17 -2.41 -5.46 -24.31
N TRP A 18 -2.69 -6.42 -23.42
CA TRP A 18 -1.67 -7.06 -22.60
C TRP A 18 -0.58 -7.70 -23.46
N ASN A 19 -0.97 -8.50 -24.45
CA ASN A 19 -0.03 -9.18 -25.36
C ASN A 19 0.74 -8.19 -26.27
N GLN A 20 0.24 -6.98 -26.46
CA GLN A 20 0.93 -5.90 -27.17
C GLN A 20 1.85 -5.06 -26.27
N GLY A 21 1.96 -5.37 -24.97
CA GLY A 21 2.70 -4.56 -23.99
C GLY A 21 2.00 -3.25 -23.61
N LYS A 22 0.75 -3.06 -24.04
CA LYS A 22 -0.08 -1.87 -23.73
C LYS A 22 -0.79 -2.04 -22.39
N HIS A 23 0.01 -2.09 -21.32
CA HIS A 23 -0.48 -2.49 -20.00
C HIS A 23 -1.50 -1.51 -19.40
N ARG A 24 -1.39 -0.20 -19.69
CA ARG A 24 -2.35 0.81 -19.21
C ARG A 24 -3.73 0.64 -19.85
N GLU A 25 -3.75 0.43 -21.15
CA GLU A 25 -4.96 0.16 -21.93
C GLU A 25 -5.57 -1.17 -21.48
N ALA A 26 -4.75 -2.21 -21.28
CA ALA A 26 -5.19 -3.49 -20.73
C ALA A 26 -5.88 -3.32 -19.37
N ALA A 27 -5.28 -2.56 -18.45
CA ALA A 27 -5.88 -2.28 -17.13
C ALA A 27 -7.23 -1.56 -17.25
N THR A 28 -7.33 -0.60 -18.17
CA THR A 28 -8.58 0.14 -18.43
C THR A 28 -9.68 -0.79 -18.93
N GLU A 29 -9.36 -1.65 -19.89
CA GLU A 29 -10.29 -2.64 -20.43
C GLU A 29 -10.70 -3.69 -19.40
N TYR A 30 -9.77 -4.17 -18.56
CA TYR A 30 -10.14 -5.05 -17.44
C TYR A 30 -11.12 -4.37 -16.48
N TRP A 31 -10.94 -3.09 -16.17
CA TRP A 31 -11.87 -2.35 -15.32
C TRP A 31 -13.26 -2.21 -15.94
N LEU A 32 -13.34 -1.87 -17.23
CA LEU A 32 -14.60 -1.77 -17.96
C LEU A 32 -15.32 -3.13 -18.02
N ALA A 33 -14.60 -4.21 -18.27
CA ALA A 33 -15.13 -5.57 -18.23
C ALA A 33 -15.67 -5.93 -16.83
N PHE A 34 -14.94 -5.60 -15.77
CA PHE A 34 -15.35 -5.92 -14.40
C PHE A 34 -16.67 -5.24 -14.03
N ARG A 35 -16.80 -3.96 -14.39
CA ARG A 35 -18.01 -3.15 -14.15
C ARG A 35 -19.19 -3.59 -15.01
N GLY A 36 -18.93 -4.12 -16.20
CA GLY A 36 -19.96 -4.57 -17.14
C GLY A 36 -20.67 -5.86 -16.75
N ILE A 37 -20.20 -6.59 -15.72
CA ILE A 37 -20.83 -7.83 -15.28
C ILE A 37 -21.85 -7.55 -14.15
N PRO A 38 -23.16 -7.75 -14.39
CA PRO A 38 -24.21 -7.37 -13.43
C PRO A 38 -24.28 -8.29 -12.21
N ASN A 39 -23.97 -9.59 -12.36
CA ASN A 39 -24.02 -10.54 -11.26
C ASN A 39 -22.69 -10.55 -10.49
N SER A 40 -22.71 -10.10 -9.24
CA SER A 40 -21.51 -10.00 -8.40
C SER A 40 -20.79 -11.34 -8.17
N THR A 41 -21.49 -12.47 -8.34
CA THR A 41 -20.97 -13.84 -8.14
C THR A 41 -20.57 -14.55 -9.44
N HIS A 42 -20.63 -13.84 -10.58
CA HIS A 42 -20.26 -14.40 -11.87
C HIS A 42 -18.79 -14.85 -11.87
N GLN A 43 -18.53 -16.06 -12.38
CA GLN A 43 -17.21 -16.71 -12.31
C GLN A 43 -16.11 -15.89 -13.00
N ALA A 44 -16.43 -15.21 -14.10
CA ALA A 44 -15.45 -14.39 -14.82
C ALA A 44 -15.04 -13.12 -14.06
N ARG A 45 -15.86 -12.60 -13.12
CA ARG A 45 -15.55 -11.32 -12.42
C ARG A 45 -14.24 -11.40 -11.67
N TYR A 46 -13.94 -12.53 -11.03
CA TYR A 46 -12.68 -12.67 -10.31
C TYR A 46 -11.49 -12.66 -11.26
N HIS A 47 -11.55 -13.36 -12.40
CA HIS A 47 -10.43 -13.38 -13.35
C HIS A 47 -10.14 -12.00 -13.92
N ILE A 48 -11.21 -11.26 -14.24
CA ILE A 48 -11.08 -9.88 -14.74
C ILE A 48 -10.55 -8.96 -13.65
N LEU A 49 -11.07 -9.05 -12.42
CA LEU A 49 -10.56 -8.29 -11.28
C LEU A 49 -9.09 -8.62 -11.02
N HIS A 50 -8.73 -9.91 -11.00
CA HIS A 50 -7.38 -10.36 -10.79
C HIS A 50 -6.45 -9.83 -11.90
N GLY A 51 -6.86 -9.89 -13.17
CA GLY A 51 -6.14 -9.30 -14.30
C GLY A 51 -5.89 -7.79 -14.11
N TYR A 52 -6.92 -7.05 -13.73
CA TYR A 52 -6.79 -5.62 -13.41
C TYR A 52 -5.82 -5.37 -12.26
N THR A 53 -6.03 -6.04 -11.12
CA THR A 53 -5.23 -5.82 -9.92
C THR A 53 -3.79 -6.26 -10.07
N SER A 54 -3.52 -7.36 -10.76
CA SER A 54 -2.15 -7.83 -10.99
C SER A 54 -1.41 -6.91 -11.97
N THR A 55 -2.13 -6.33 -12.94
CA THR A 55 -1.58 -5.28 -13.80
C THR A 55 -1.21 -4.03 -13.00
N LEU A 56 -2.08 -3.58 -12.08
CA LEU A 56 -1.83 -2.42 -11.22
C LEU A 56 -0.71 -2.62 -10.19
N ARG A 57 -0.52 -3.85 -9.71
CA ARG A 57 0.58 -4.19 -8.79
C ARG A 57 1.92 -4.31 -9.50
N GLY A 58 1.90 -4.63 -10.79
CA GLY A 58 3.09 -4.70 -11.60
C GLY A 58 3.72 -3.33 -11.81
N ASP A 59 5.03 -3.32 -12.07
CA ASP A 59 5.80 -2.11 -12.32
C ASP A 59 5.76 -1.70 -13.81
N TYR A 60 4.58 -1.85 -14.42
CA TYR A 60 4.37 -1.60 -15.86
C TYR A 60 4.04 -0.14 -16.16
N PHE A 61 3.37 0.54 -15.23
CA PHE A 61 3.00 1.96 -15.31
C PHE A 61 2.65 2.48 -13.92
N GLU A 62 2.63 3.81 -13.77
CA GLU A 62 2.18 4.46 -12.52
C GLU A 62 0.64 4.47 -12.44
N ALA A 63 0.10 3.93 -11.35
CA ALA A 63 -1.34 3.90 -11.14
C ALA A 63 -1.93 5.30 -10.89
N THR A 64 -3.01 5.62 -11.60
CA THR A 64 -3.71 6.90 -11.56
C THR A 64 -4.59 7.05 -10.31
N ASP A 65 -5.05 8.27 -10.03
CA ASP A 65 -6.01 8.52 -8.95
C ASP A 65 -7.34 7.81 -9.16
N ASP A 66 -7.75 7.58 -10.41
CA ASP A 66 -8.96 6.84 -10.71
C ASP A 66 -8.79 5.34 -10.45
N ASP A 67 -7.61 4.76 -10.68
CA ASP A 67 -7.34 3.38 -10.27
C ASP A 67 -7.46 3.21 -8.75
N VAL A 68 -6.99 4.21 -7.98
CA VAL A 68 -7.13 4.21 -6.51
C VAL A 68 -8.59 4.26 -6.12
N LYS A 69 -9.38 5.16 -6.73
CA LYS A 69 -10.84 5.24 -6.46
C LYS A 69 -11.55 3.93 -6.81
N ASN A 70 -11.21 3.31 -7.94
CA ASN A 70 -11.76 2.04 -8.40
C ASN A 70 -11.52 0.93 -7.36
N MET A 71 -10.30 0.84 -6.84
CA MET A 71 -9.97 -0.13 -5.79
C MET A 71 -10.63 0.21 -4.44
N GLU A 72 -10.67 1.49 -4.05
CA GLU A 72 -11.34 1.94 -2.82
C GLU A 72 -12.84 1.61 -2.85
N GLN A 73 -13.48 1.71 -4.02
CA GLN A 73 -14.88 1.33 -4.22
C GLN A 73 -15.10 -0.15 -3.90
N ILE A 74 -14.31 -1.06 -4.49
CA ILE A 74 -14.43 -2.50 -4.22
C ILE A 74 -14.12 -2.80 -2.74
N PHE A 75 -13.03 -2.24 -2.21
CA PHE A 75 -12.56 -2.53 -0.86
C PHE A 75 -13.61 -2.20 0.22
N ARG A 76 -14.32 -1.09 0.04
CA ARG A 76 -15.32 -0.56 0.98
C ARG A 76 -16.71 -1.18 0.80
N ASP A 77 -17.03 -1.70 -0.38
CA ASP A 77 -18.35 -2.29 -0.65
C ASP A 77 -18.57 -3.56 0.16
N LYS A 78 -19.58 -3.55 1.04
CA LYS A 78 -19.93 -4.70 1.89
C LYS A 78 -20.69 -5.81 1.14
N HIS A 79 -21.20 -5.51 -0.06
CA HIS A 79 -21.92 -6.44 -0.91
C HIS A 79 -21.01 -7.21 -1.87
N GLU A 80 -19.79 -6.72 -2.10
CA GLU A 80 -18.79 -7.45 -2.88
C GLU A 80 -18.27 -8.68 -2.11
N PRO A 81 -17.94 -9.79 -2.81
CA PRO A 81 -17.35 -10.96 -2.17
C PRO A 81 -16.08 -10.62 -1.39
N ARG A 82 -15.87 -11.28 -0.25
CA ARG A 82 -14.71 -11.03 0.62
C ARG A 82 -13.37 -11.15 -0.11
N LEU A 83 -13.24 -12.14 -1.00
CA LEU A 83 -12.06 -12.31 -1.85
C LEU A 83 -11.77 -11.06 -2.69
N PHE A 84 -12.78 -10.43 -3.26
CA PHE A 84 -12.61 -9.27 -4.14
C PHE A 84 -12.15 -8.05 -3.33
N ARG A 85 -12.76 -7.87 -2.17
CA ARG A 85 -12.38 -6.83 -1.23
C ARG A 85 -10.96 -7.03 -0.72
N LEU A 86 -10.58 -8.26 -0.43
CA LEU A 86 -9.23 -8.61 0.02
C LEU A 86 -8.19 -8.34 -1.09
N GLU A 87 -8.47 -8.73 -2.34
CA GLU A 87 -7.64 -8.46 -3.51
C GLU A 87 -7.47 -6.95 -3.77
N ALA A 88 -8.56 -6.18 -3.65
CA ALA A 88 -8.55 -4.73 -3.76
C ALA A 88 -7.75 -4.08 -2.63
N GLY A 89 -7.91 -4.56 -1.39
CA GLY A 89 -7.14 -4.10 -0.23
C GLY A 89 -5.63 -4.36 -0.40
N TYR A 90 -5.26 -5.55 -0.86
CA TYR A 90 -3.86 -5.87 -1.18
C TYR A 90 -3.28 -4.90 -2.22
N THR A 91 -4.02 -4.67 -3.30
CA THR A 91 -3.62 -3.77 -4.40
C THR A 91 -3.51 -2.32 -3.94
N LEU A 92 -4.47 -1.82 -3.17
CA LEU A 92 -4.42 -0.50 -2.55
C LEU A 92 -3.22 -0.33 -1.63
N GLY A 93 -2.85 -1.38 -0.90
CA GLY A 93 -1.65 -1.39 -0.08
C GLY A 93 -0.40 -1.18 -0.94
N VAL A 94 -0.26 -1.94 -2.04
CA VAL A 94 0.86 -1.78 -2.99
C VAL A 94 0.87 -0.38 -3.61
N MET A 95 -0.26 0.15 -4.07
CA MET A 95 -0.35 1.49 -4.66
C MET A 95 -0.01 2.59 -3.66
N SER A 96 -0.52 2.48 -2.42
CA SER A 96 -0.21 3.42 -1.34
C SER A 96 1.27 3.37 -1.00
N TYR A 97 1.89 2.19 -1.08
CA TYR A 97 3.34 2.06 -0.97
C TYR A 97 4.04 2.81 -2.09
N SER A 98 3.70 2.59 -3.36
CA SER A 98 4.37 3.26 -4.48
C SER A 98 4.23 4.79 -4.43
N ARG A 99 3.19 5.30 -3.76
CA ARG A 99 2.96 6.73 -3.50
C ARG A 99 3.61 7.25 -2.21
N SER A 100 4.49 6.47 -1.60
CA SER A 100 5.18 6.75 -0.32
C SER A 100 4.22 6.93 0.87
N GLU A 101 2.95 6.54 0.75
CA GLU A 101 1.92 6.67 1.78
C GLU A 101 1.97 5.50 2.77
N ARG A 102 3.12 5.31 3.42
CA ARG A 102 3.42 4.13 4.24
C ARG A 102 2.37 3.87 5.33
N LEU A 103 1.89 4.93 6.01
CA LEU A 103 0.88 4.80 7.07
C LEU A 103 -0.47 4.35 6.51
N LYS A 104 -0.88 4.94 5.38
CA LYS A 104 -2.10 4.55 4.67
C LYS A 104 -1.99 3.09 4.20
N CYS A 105 -0.84 2.72 3.65
CA CYS A 105 -0.50 1.36 3.24
C CYS A 105 -0.67 0.37 4.40
N GLN A 106 -0.10 0.70 5.56
CA GLN A 106 -0.22 -0.10 6.78
C GLN A 106 -1.68 -0.23 7.25
N GLU A 107 -2.44 0.88 7.31
CA GLU A 107 -3.87 0.87 7.67
C GLU A 107 -4.70 0.01 6.73
N ILE A 108 -4.44 0.10 5.42
CA ILE A 108 -5.10 -0.70 4.40
C ILE A 108 -4.81 -2.19 4.61
N TYR A 109 -3.56 -2.59 4.81
CA TYR A 109 -3.23 -4.00 5.05
C TYR A 109 -3.87 -4.54 6.33
N HIS A 110 -3.86 -3.77 7.43
CA HIS A 110 -4.56 -4.16 8.66
C HIS A 110 -6.06 -4.40 8.42
N HIS A 111 -6.72 -3.50 7.68
CA HIS A 111 -8.14 -3.64 7.37
C HIS A 111 -8.40 -4.81 6.40
N ALA A 112 -7.53 -5.03 5.41
CA ALA A 112 -7.61 -6.16 4.49
C ALA A 112 -7.47 -7.49 5.24
N ILE A 113 -6.47 -7.63 6.12
CA ILE A 113 -6.28 -8.80 6.99
C ILE A 113 -7.53 -9.02 7.86
N THR A 114 -8.08 -7.96 8.46
CA THR A 114 -9.32 -8.04 9.26
C THR A 114 -10.52 -8.53 8.42
N ILE A 115 -10.59 -8.22 7.12
CA ILE A 115 -11.64 -8.73 6.22
C ILE A 115 -11.41 -10.22 5.91
N GLY A 116 -10.17 -10.63 5.65
CA GLY A 116 -9.84 -12.01 5.30
C GLY A 116 -9.89 -12.98 6.49
N GLU A 117 -9.62 -12.54 7.72
CA GLU A 117 -9.67 -13.40 8.91
C GLU A 117 -11.10 -13.64 9.45
N LYS A 118 -12.09 -12.88 8.99
CA LYS A 118 -13.49 -13.07 9.41
C LYS A 118 -14.00 -14.46 9.04
N GLN A 119 -14.91 -15.00 9.85
CA GLN A 119 -15.65 -16.20 9.49
C GLN A 119 -16.87 -15.83 8.65
N PRO A 120 -17.34 -16.73 7.75
CA PRO A 120 -18.62 -16.57 7.07
C PRO A 120 -19.74 -16.33 8.08
N LYS A 121 -20.62 -15.37 7.80
CA LYS A 121 -21.74 -15.04 8.70
C LYS A 121 -22.92 -16.00 8.59
N ASN A 122 -23.02 -16.71 7.47
CA ASN A 122 -24.12 -17.61 7.15
C ASN A 122 -23.69 -18.65 6.11
N SER A 123 -24.52 -19.68 5.94
CA SER A 123 -24.30 -20.78 4.99
C SER A 123 -24.19 -20.31 3.52
N LYS A 124 -24.82 -19.20 3.14
CA LYS A 124 -24.70 -18.62 1.79
C LYS A 124 -23.29 -18.10 1.54
N GLN A 125 -22.68 -17.43 2.52
CA GLN A 125 -21.30 -16.96 2.41
C GLN A 125 -20.32 -18.13 2.41
N GLU A 126 -20.55 -19.14 3.25
CA GLU A 126 -19.71 -20.34 3.29
C GLU A 126 -19.72 -21.08 1.94
N ARG A 127 -20.91 -21.28 1.34
CA ARG A 127 -21.03 -21.86 -0.01
C ARG A 127 -20.32 -21.03 -1.08
N LEU A 128 -20.38 -19.70 -0.98
CA LEU A 128 -19.67 -18.82 -1.91
C LEU A 128 -18.16 -18.97 -1.77
N GLU A 129 -17.64 -19.08 -0.55
CA GLU A 129 -16.20 -19.26 -0.30
C GLU A 129 -15.67 -20.62 -0.77
N GLN A 130 -16.53 -21.65 -0.83
CA GLN A 130 -16.22 -22.96 -1.40
C GLN A 130 -16.35 -23.02 -2.93
N LYS A 131 -16.82 -21.94 -3.59
CA LYS A 131 -16.94 -21.90 -5.04
C LYS A 131 -15.55 -22.00 -5.68
N LYS A 132 -15.37 -22.97 -6.57
CA LYS A 132 -14.13 -23.18 -7.31
C LYS A 132 -14.00 -22.15 -8.43
N MET A 133 -12.80 -21.62 -8.56
CA MET A 133 -12.37 -20.65 -9.55
C MET A 133 -11.27 -21.27 -10.39
N LEU A 134 -11.31 -21.05 -11.70
CA LEU A 134 -10.39 -21.66 -12.65
C LEU A 134 -9.12 -20.82 -12.80
N MET A 135 -8.04 -21.21 -12.15
CA MET A 135 -6.76 -20.53 -12.24
C MET A 135 -5.92 -21.11 -13.38
N LEU A 136 -5.46 -20.25 -14.28
CA LEU A 136 -4.43 -20.62 -15.26
C LEU A 136 -3.06 -20.45 -14.59
N THR A 137 -2.25 -21.51 -14.61
CA THR A 137 -0.85 -21.42 -14.20
C THR A 137 0.00 -20.93 -15.38
N PRO A 138 1.22 -20.43 -15.13
CA PRO A 138 2.17 -20.02 -16.18
C PRO A 138 2.62 -21.15 -17.12
N GLY A 139 2.30 -22.41 -16.80
CA GLY A 139 2.52 -23.54 -17.70
C GLY A 139 1.33 -23.84 -18.61
N GLY A 140 0.28 -23.01 -18.58
CA GLY A 140 -1.00 -23.27 -19.24
C GLY A 140 -1.88 -24.32 -18.54
N GLU A 141 -1.43 -24.89 -17.42
CA GLU A 141 -2.23 -25.85 -16.67
C GLU A 141 -3.39 -25.14 -15.96
N GLN A 142 -4.59 -25.70 -16.09
CA GLN A 142 -5.77 -25.22 -15.39
C GLN A 142 -5.84 -25.88 -14.02
N THR A 143 -5.71 -25.09 -12.97
CA THR A 143 -5.93 -25.53 -11.59
C THR A 143 -7.22 -24.92 -11.06
N GLN A 144 -7.98 -25.69 -10.28
CA GLN A 144 -9.16 -25.15 -9.60
C GLN A 144 -8.83 -24.86 -8.15
N LYS A 145 -9.09 -23.62 -7.72
CA LYS A 145 -8.97 -23.22 -6.31
C LYS A 145 -10.28 -22.64 -5.83
N THR A 146 -10.67 -22.99 -4.62
CA THR A 146 -11.78 -22.34 -3.93
C THR A 146 -11.47 -20.87 -3.70
N MET A 147 -12.51 -20.04 -3.57
CA MET A 147 -12.33 -18.65 -3.16
C MET A 147 -11.62 -18.55 -1.80
N LYS A 148 -11.83 -19.51 -0.89
CA LYS A 148 -11.13 -19.59 0.39
C LYS A 148 -9.62 -19.76 0.22
N GLU A 149 -9.17 -20.71 -0.58
CA GLU A 149 -7.74 -20.93 -0.84
C GLU A 149 -7.07 -19.71 -1.49
N LEU A 150 -7.80 -19.00 -2.37
CA LEU A 150 -7.33 -17.76 -2.95
C LEU A 150 -7.24 -16.64 -1.90
N MET A 151 -8.21 -16.54 -0.98
CA MET A 151 -8.14 -15.58 0.13
C MET A 151 -6.94 -15.86 1.03
N ASP A 152 -6.66 -17.11 1.36
CA ASP A 152 -5.52 -17.49 2.20
C ASP A 152 -4.18 -17.07 1.57
N VAL A 153 -4.08 -17.17 0.24
CA VAL A 153 -2.94 -16.66 -0.53
C VAL A 153 -2.78 -15.14 -0.36
N VAL A 154 -3.85 -14.37 -0.62
CA VAL A 154 -3.79 -12.90 -0.56
C VAL A 154 -3.59 -12.40 0.87
N LEU A 155 -4.15 -13.09 1.85
CA LEU A 155 -3.92 -12.85 3.28
C LEU A 155 -2.44 -12.98 3.63
N LYS A 156 -1.81 -14.06 3.18
CA LYS A 156 -0.38 -14.29 3.40
C LYS A 156 0.47 -13.19 2.76
N ASP A 157 0.11 -12.75 1.55
CA ASP A 157 0.82 -11.66 0.87
C ASP A 157 0.64 -10.31 1.59
N CYS A 158 -0.58 -10.00 2.07
CA CYS A 158 -0.83 -8.83 2.92
C CYS A 158 0.00 -8.88 4.22
N GLN A 159 0.02 -10.01 4.91
CA GLN A 159 0.79 -10.21 6.14
C GLN A 159 2.29 -10.08 5.90
N ASN A 160 2.80 -10.65 4.79
CA ASN A 160 4.20 -10.54 4.40
C ASN A 160 4.59 -9.08 4.11
N ASN A 161 3.77 -8.35 3.37
CA ASN A 161 4.03 -6.94 3.07
C ASN A 161 3.94 -6.06 4.31
N LEU A 162 2.96 -6.31 5.18
CA LEU A 162 2.86 -5.62 6.47
C LEU A 162 4.06 -5.90 7.36
N ASN A 163 4.51 -7.16 7.42
CA ASN A 163 5.74 -7.52 8.11
C ASN A 163 6.97 -6.86 7.47
N GLY A 164 7.02 -6.76 6.14
CA GLY A 164 8.09 -6.10 5.38
C GLY A 164 8.20 -4.61 5.71
N LEU A 165 7.07 -3.90 5.75
CA LEU A 165 6.99 -2.50 6.19
C LEU A 165 7.65 -2.27 7.56
N ASN A 166 7.49 -3.23 8.46
CA ASN A 166 8.01 -3.20 9.83
C ASN A 166 9.38 -3.89 10.00
N LYS A 167 9.90 -4.59 8.98
CA LYS A 167 11.20 -5.29 9.02
C LYS A 167 12.35 -4.46 8.46
N SER A 168 12.06 -3.32 7.83
CA SER A 168 13.00 -2.22 7.59
C SER A 168 13.84 -1.90 8.84
N THR A 169 13.32 -2.25 10.02
CA THR A 169 13.85 -2.02 11.37
C THR A 169 14.77 -3.13 11.92
N VAL A 170 15.02 -4.27 11.25
CA VAL A 170 15.70 -5.44 11.90
C VAL A 170 16.87 -6.09 11.11
N ARG A 171 17.09 -5.80 9.82
CA ARG A 171 18.19 -6.45 9.06
C ARG A 171 19.33 -5.50 8.69
N SER A 172 20.12 -5.14 9.71
CA SER A 172 21.58 -5.04 9.57
C SER A 172 22.16 -6.43 9.87
N ALA A 173 22.22 -7.31 8.85
CA ALA A 173 23.11 -8.48 8.71
C ALA A 173 22.51 -9.52 7.75
N SER A 174 23.36 -10.04 6.85
CA SER A 174 23.12 -11.06 5.81
C SER A 174 22.42 -10.59 4.51
N SER A 175 23.29 -10.39 3.52
CA SER A 175 23.18 -10.57 2.06
C SER A 175 21.84 -10.35 1.35
N LEU A 176 21.86 -9.40 0.40
CA LEU A 176 20.94 -9.33 -0.73
C LEU A 176 21.08 -10.59 -1.60
N GLU A 177 20.11 -11.49 -1.56
CA GLU A 177 19.86 -12.38 -2.69
C GLU A 177 18.86 -11.68 -3.64
N ARG A 178 19.41 -11.10 -4.71
CA ARG A 178 18.64 -10.74 -5.91
C ARG A 178 18.27 -12.04 -6.61
N THR A 179 17.05 -12.54 -6.40
CA THR A 179 16.48 -13.54 -7.31
C THR A 179 16.00 -12.80 -8.57
N VAL A 180 16.90 -12.68 -9.54
CA VAL A 180 16.55 -12.33 -10.92
C VAL A 180 15.97 -13.60 -11.53
N ASN A 181 14.65 -13.62 -11.79
CA ASN A 181 14.08 -14.60 -12.70
C ASN A 181 13.65 -13.88 -13.97
N GLU A 182 14.17 -14.40 -15.08
CA GLU A 182 14.11 -13.88 -16.44
C GLU A 182 12.68 -13.75 -16.96
N ALA A 183 12.49 -12.74 -17.81
CA ALA A 183 11.27 -12.53 -18.56
C ALA A 183 11.15 -13.55 -19.69
N THR A 184 10.16 -14.44 -19.64
CA THR A 184 9.74 -15.22 -20.81
C THR A 184 8.55 -14.55 -21.48
N ALA A 185 8.68 -14.35 -22.79
CA ALA A 185 7.62 -13.88 -23.67
C ALA A 185 6.58 -15.00 -23.83
N GLY A 186 5.46 -14.87 -23.14
CA GLY A 186 4.29 -15.75 -23.24
C GLY A 186 3.11 -15.03 -22.61
N GLY A 187 1.94 -15.09 -23.25
CA GLY A 187 0.73 -14.31 -22.93
C GLY A 187 0.04 -14.68 -21.61
N ASP A 188 0.80 -14.84 -20.53
CA ASP A 188 0.30 -15.20 -19.21
C ASP A 188 -0.01 -13.95 -18.36
N PRO A 189 -1.07 -14.02 -17.51
CA PRO A 189 -1.26 -13.03 -16.46
C PRO A 189 -0.09 -13.10 -15.45
N PRO A 190 0.30 -11.96 -14.86
CA PRO A 190 1.61 -11.84 -14.24
C PRO A 190 1.73 -12.68 -12.98
N GLN A 191 2.82 -13.43 -12.90
CA GLN A 191 3.21 -14.23 -11.74
C GLN A 191 3.38 -13.38 -10.48
N LYS A 192 3.16 -14.02 -9.32
CA LYS A 192 3.37 -13.49 -7.98
C LYS A 192 4.78 -12.89 -7.83
N ARG A 193 4.86 -11.57 -7.87
CA ARG A 193 5.98 -10.84 -7.27
C ARG A 193 5.60 -10.53 -5.82
N THR A 194 6.19 -11.25 -4.87
CA THR A 194 6.38 -10.68 -3.55
C THR A 194 7.30 -9.48 -3.72
N HIS A 195 6.72 -8.28 -3.83
CA HIS A 195 7.47 -7.05 -3.96
C HIS A 195 8.20 -6.78 -2.64
N VAL A 196 9.48 -7.17 -2.58
CA VAL A 196 10.40 -6.66 -1.56
C VAL A 196 10.88 -5.30 -2.06
N MET A 197 10.59 -4.23 -1.33
CA MET A 197 10.62 -2.88 -1.86
C MET A 197 11.84 -2.08 -1.34
N PRO A 198 12.75 -1.59 -2.21
CA PRO A 198 13.95 -0.86 -1.80
C PRO A 198 13.67 0.61 -1.44
N ILE A 199 14.53 1.21 -0.60
CA ILE A 199 14.40 2.58 -0.08
C ILE A 199 15.43 3.50 -0.76
N GLY A 200 14.99 4.65 -1.30
CA GLY A 200 15.83 5.58 -2.06
C GLY A 200 16.65 6.56 -1.21
N ARG A 201 17.96 6.65 -1.46
CA ARG A 201 18.93 7.57 -0.82
C ARG A 201 18.89 8.98 -1.40
N GLY A 202 17.84 9.72 -1.12
CA GLY A 202 17.71 11.10 -1.56
C GLY A 202 18.50 12.14 -0.78
N GLY A 203 19.82 12.25 -1.00
CA GLY A 203 20.61 13.45 -0.65
C GLY A 203 20.62 13.85 0.82
N THR A 204 20.53 12.88 1.73
CA THR A 204 20.51 13.10 3.18
C THR A 204 21.79 12.56 3.81
N ASN A 205 22.28 13.21 4.89
CA ASN A 205 23.42 12.74 5.69
C ASN A 205 23.07 11.55 6.60
N LEU A 206 21.81 11.10 6.59
CA LEU A 206 21.34 9.97 7.38
C LEU A 206 21.83 8.64 6.81
N SER A 207 22.24 7.75 7.70
CA SER A 207 22.49 6.35 7.37
C SER A 207 21.21 5.66 6.90
N ASN A 208 21.35 4.57 6.14
CA ASN A 208 20.20 3.75 5.74
C ASN A 208 19.38 3.28 6.95
N GLU A 209 20.04 2.99 8.07
CA GLU A 209 19.38 2.55 9.28
C GLU A 209 18.55 3.66 9.91
N GLU A 210 19.06 4.89 9.98
CA GLU A 210 18.30 6.05 10.44
C GLU A 210 17.10 6.35 9.52
N ILE A 211 17.28 6.29 8.20
CA ILE A 211 16.21 6.45 7.21
C ILE A 211 15.13 5.38 7.39
N ASN A 212 15.53 4.11 7.52
CA ASN A 212 14.59 3.01 7.70
C ASN A 212 13.83 3.13 9.01
N ASN A 213 14.53 3.54 10.07
CA ASN A 213 13.92 3.80 11.35
C ASN A 213 12.87 4.89 11.21
N LEU A 214 13.17 6.01 10.52
CA LEU A 214 12.27 7.15 10.25
C LEU A 214 11.05 6.82 9.36
N ILE A 215 11.15 5.83 8.49
CA ILE A 215 10.07 5.42 7.59
C ILE A 215 9.19 4.33 8.25
N ASP A 216 9.55 3.85 9.44
CA ASP A 216 8.86 2.77 10.12
C ASP A 216 7.39 3.11 10.42
N VAL A 217 6.48 2.32 9.86
CA VAL A 217 5.05 2.45 10.09
C VAL A 217 4.63 1.37 11.06
N GLY A 218 4.58 1.72 12.35
CA GLY A 218 4.43 0.76 13.45
C GLY A 218 3.14 -0.07 13.44
N GLY A 219 2.48 -0.27 14.59
CA GLY A 219 1.20 -0.99 14.63
C GLY A 219 1.24 -2.51 14.38
N LEU A 220 2.42 -3.13 14.34
CA LEU A 220 2.58 -4.57 14.64
C LEU A 220 2.89 -4.85 16.11
N GLN A 221 3.56 -3.89 16.75
CA GLN A 221 3.92 -3.95 18.14
C GLN A 221 3.59 -2.63 18.82
N CYS A 222 3.37 -2.72 20.13
CA CYS A 222 3.19 -1.54 20.95
C CYS A 222 4.46 -0.70 20.98
N ASP A 223 4.34 0.59 20.76
CA ASP A 223 5.46 1.52 20.74
C ASP A 223 6.12 1.70 22.12
N CYS A 224 5.39 1.33 23.19
CA CYS A 224 5.86 1.36 24.57
C CYS A 224 6.56 0.06 25.01
N CYS A 225 5.87 -1.10 25.00
CA CYS A 225 6.40 -2.38 25.50
C CYS A 225 7.08 -3.23 24.42
N LYS A 226 6.96 -2.86 23.13
CA LYS A 226 7.33 -3.68 21.97
C LYS A 226 6.62 -5.04 21.86
N CYS A 227 5.59 -5.25 22.69
CA CYS A 227 4.78 -6.46 22.65
C CYS A 227 3.81 -6.46 21.46
N LYS A 228 3.70 -7.60 20.77
CA LYS A 228 2.80 -7.81 19.63
C LYS A 228 1.40 -8.10 20.15
N SER A 229 0.40 -7.34 19.72
CA SER A 229 -1.01 -7.56 20.06
C SER A 229 -1.83 -7.60 18.78
N LYS A 230 -2.87 -8.44 18.75
CA LYS A 230 -3.81 -8.54 17.62
C LYS A 230 -4.57 -7.24 17.37
N LYS A 231 -4.75 -6.40 18.40
CA LYS A 231 -5.43 -5.12 18.30
C LYS A 231 -4.67 -4.09 19.14
N LEU A 232 -4.02 -3.16 18.46
CA LEU A 232 -3.33 -2.03 19.09
C LEU A 232 -4.24 -0.80 19.07
N LEU A 233 -4.28 -0.08 20.18
CA LEU A 233 -4.90 1.23 20.31
C LEU A 233 -4.05 2.26 19.57
N VAL A 234 -4.69 3.09 18.76
CA VAL A 234 -4.02 4.15 18.00
C VAL A 234 -4.18 5.48 18.73
N CYS A 235 -3.10 6.28 18.77
CA CYS A 235 -3.17 7.65 19.28
C CYS A 235 -4.15 8.48 18.44
N GLN A 236 -5.22 8.97 19.06
CA GLN A 236 -6.31 9.67 18.35
C GLN A 236 -5.87 11.01 17.73
N ARG A 237 -4.81 11.63 18.27
CA ARG A 237 -4.30 12.92 17.78
C ARG A 237 -3.42 12.76 16.54
N CYS A 238 -2.34 11.98 16.65
CA CYS A 238 -1.36 11.83 15.57
C CYS A 238 -1.62 10.65 14.62
N LYS A 239 -2.42 9.66 15.05
CA LYS A 239 -2.67 8.39 14.35
C LYS A 239 -1.43 7.56 14.00
N LYS A 240 -0.29 7.92 14.59
CA LYS A 240 1.05 7.42 14.27
C LYS A 240 1.72 6.72 15.45
N ALA A 241 1.00 6.45 16.54
CA ALA A 241 1.53 5.67 17.65
C ALA A 241 0.50 4.63 18.08
N TYR A 242 0.98 3.42 18.39
CA TYR A 242 0.20 2.20 18.59
C TYR A 242 0.53 1.58 19.94
N TYR A 243 -0.49 1.15 20.67
CA TYR A 243 -0.36 0.71 22.07
C TYR A 243 -1.14 -0.56 22.33
N CYS A 244 -0.58 -1.50 23.11
CA CYS A 244 -1.35 -2.66 23.56
C CYS A 244 -2.40 -2.31 24.63
N SER A 245 -2.21 -1.20 25.36
CA SER A 245 -3.09 -0.78 26.45
C SER A 245 -3.05 0.73 26.66
N ALA A 246 -4.08 1.27 27.35
CA ALA A 246 -4.12 2.67 27.76
C ALA A 246 -2.97 3.01 28.73
N GLU A 247 -2.46 2.03 29.49
CA GLU A 247 -1.30 2.20 30.36
C GLU A 247 -0.03 2.42 29.55
N CYS A 248 0.21 1.59 28.53
CA CYS A 248 1.33 1.78 27.60
C CYS A 248 1.24 3.12 26.87
N GLN A 249 0.04 3.58 26.54
CA GLN A 249 -0.17 4.92 25.97
C GLN A 249 0.23 6.01 26.96
N LYS A 250 -0.25 5.96 28.22
CA LYS A 250 0.09 6.95 29.26
C LYS A 250 1.59 6.95 29.57
N LYS A 251 2.21 5.77 29.64
CA LYS A 251 3.64 5.59 29.86
C LYS A 251 4.45 6.21 28.72
N GLN A 252 4.16 5.86 27.47
CA GLN A 252 4.88 6.46 26.34
C GLN A 252 4.63 7.97 26.23
N TRP A 253 3.44 8.44 26.59
CA TRP A 253 3.08 9.86 26.60
C TRP A 253 3.97 10.67 27.54
N ARG A 254 4.20 10.17 28.76
CA ARG A 254 4.93 10.90 29.81
C ARG A 254 6.43 10.61 29.81
N GLU A 255 6.79 9.33 29.75
CA GLU A 255 8.16 8.86 30.01
C GLU A 255 8.98 8.73 28.72
N ASN A 256 8.38 8.24 27.63
CA ASN A 256 9.12 7.98 26.38
C ASN A 256 8.89 9.08 25.33
N GLY A 257 8.57 10.30 25.76
CA GLY A 257 8.63 11.50 24.92
C GLY A 257 7.51 11.67 23.87
N HIS A 258 6.48 10.82 23.80
CA HIS A 258 5.45 10.97 22.75
C HIS A 258 4.74 12.34 22.83
N LYS A 259 4.53 12.89 24.05
CA LYS A 259 3.92 14.22 24.24
C LYS A 259 4.68 15.35 23.53
N LEU A 260 6.00 15.25 23.41
CA LEU A 260 6.83 16.30 22.81
C LEU A 260 6.63 16.40 21.29
N HIS A 261 6.28 15.28 20.64
CA HIS A 261 6.22 15.18 19.19
C HIS A 261 4.82 14.87 18.64
N CYS A 262 3.86 14.54 19.51
CA CYS A 262 2.49 14.26 19.11
C CYS A 262 1.80 15.50 18.53
N ARG A 263 1.46 15.45 17.24
CA ARG A 263 0.80 16.52 16.49
C ARG A 263 -0.43 16.00 15.80
N LYS A 264 -1.32 16.90 15.37
CA LYS A 264 -2.43 16.49 14.50
C LYS A 264 -1.87 16.06 13.14
N ASP A 265 -2.52 15.11 12.48
CA ASP A 265 -2.13 14.74 11.12
C ASP A 265 -2.19 15.96 10.18
N GLY A 266 -1.11 16.21 9.43
CA GLY A 266 -0.92 17.40 8.60
C GLY A 266 -0.36 18.64 9.31
N GLU A 267 -0.09 18.58 10.61
CA GLU A 267 0.54 19.68 11.37
C GLU A 267 2.06 19.42 11.53
N PHE A 268 2.87 20.37 11.04
CA PHE A 268 4.33 20.30 11.10
C PHE A 268 4.89 21.55 11.82
N LYS A 269 6.05 21.44 12.48
CA LYS A 269 6.83 22.59 12.96
C LYS A 269 8.21 22.57 12.32
N ALA A 270 8.88 23.71 12.45
CA ALA A 270 10.31 23.82 12.19
C ALA A 270 11.08 22.64 12.80
N GLU A 271 12.07 22.15 12.04
CA GLU A 271 12.94 21.02 12.35
C GLU A 271 12.33 19.62 12.24
N ASP A 272 11.03 19.49 11.95
CA ASP A 272 10.45 18.16 11.71
C ASP A 272 11.03 17.54 10.42
N LEU A 273 11.46 16.28 10.50
CA LEU A 273 11.81 15.48 9.32
C LEU A 273 10.54 14.88 8.71
N VAL A 274 10.37 15.12 7.42
CA VAL A 274 9.23 14.67 6.64
C VAL A 274 9.71 14.07 5.33
N GLN A 275 8.94 13.15 4.78
CA GLN A 275 9.16 12.63 3.43
C GLN A 275 8.21 13.34 2.46
N ILE A 276 8.75 13.80 1.34
CA ILE A 276 7.95 14.33 0.25
C ILE A 276 7.24 13.18 -0.46
N ALA A 277 5.95 13.34 -0.73
CA ALA A 277 5.13 12.38 -1.44
C ALA A 277 4.08 13.09 -2.30
N ARG A 278 3.51 12.37 -3.26
CA ARG A 278 2.35 12.82 -4.06
C ARG A 278 2.60 14.09 -4.90
N LEU A 279 3.84 14.43 -5.22
CA LEU A 279 4.12 15.50 -6.19
C LEU A 279 3.88 15.00 -7.61
N LYS A 280 2.91 15.61 -8.29
CA LYS A 280 2.60 15.34 -9.72
C LYS A 280 3.56 16.06 -10.66
N ASN A 281 3.91 17.31 -10.34
CA ASN A 281 4.71 18.16 -11.23
C ASN A 281 6.22 17.96 -11.05
N LYS A 282 6.64 17.33 -9.95
CA LYS A 282 8.05 17.07 -9.60
C LYS A 282 8.20 15.70 -8.94
N PRO A 283 7.88 14.61 -9.66
CA PRO A 283 7.90 13.26 -9.10
C PRO A 283 9.30 12.83 -8.63
N GLU A 284 10.38 13.42 -9.16
CA GLU A 284 11.77 13.17 -8.76
C GLU A 284 12.08 13.57 -7.30
N LEU A 285 11.25 14.43 -6.73
CA LEU A 285 11.32 14.84 -5.33
C LEU A 285 10.54 13.92 -4.39
N ASN A 286 9.70 13.01 -4.91
CA ASN A 286 9.04 12.02 -4.07
C ASN A 286 10.10 11.10 -3.42
N ASP A 287 9.77 10.57 -2.25
CA ASP A 287 10.63 9.78 -1.37
C ASP A 287 11.81 10.51 -0.71
N LYS A 288 12.11 11.76 -1.09
CA LYS A 288 13.17 12.55 -0.45
C LYS A 288 12.79 12.93 0.98
N ILE A 289 13.75 12.80 1.90
CA ILE A 289 13.61 13.29 3.28
C ILE A 289 14.04 14.75 3.31
N VAL A 290 13.18 15.59 3.84
CA VAL A 290 13.37 17.03 3.99
C VAL A 290 13.05 17.48 5.40
N ARG A 291 13.60 18.61 5.76
CA ARG A 291 13.40 19.29 7.03
C ARG A 291 12.44 20.45 6.85
N VAL A 292 11.43 20.52 7.71
CA VAL A 292 10.48 21.63 7.73
C VAL A 292 11.17 22.87 8.31
N VAL A 293 11.12 23.99 7.60
CA VAL A 293 11.59 25.30 8.08
C VAL A 293 10.47 25.99 8.84
N GLY A 294 9.24 25.90 8.34
CA GLY A 294 8.06 26.48 8.96
C GLY A 294 6.90 26.62 7.97
N PRO A 295 5.78 27.22 8.38
CA PRO A 295 4.69 27.57 7.48
C PRO A 295 5.17 28.55 6.40
N ASP A 296 4.73 28.35 5.15
CA ASP A 296 4.98 29.31 4.07
C ASP A 296 4.16 30.58 4.34
N LYS A 297 4.86 31.72 4.43
CA LYS A 297 4.24 33.02 4.73
C LYS A 297 3.32 33.52 3.62
N ASN A 298 3.54 33.07 2.39
CA ASN A 298 2.81 33.55 1.21
C ASN A 298 1.68 32.62 0.80
N ASN A 299 1.68 31.37 1.27
CA ASN A 299 0.72 30.35 0.85
C ASN A 299 0.19 29.55 2.03
N GLU A 300 -1.06 29.83 2.42
CA GLU A 300 -1.74 29.12 3.49
C GLU A 300 -1.80 27.60 3.21
N GLY A 301 -1.58 26.79 4.25
CA GLY A 301 -1.58 25.33 4.14
C GLY A 301 -0.34 24.71 3.47
N ARG A 302 0.69 25.52 3.18
CA ARG A 302 1.99 25.05 2.68
C ARG A 302 3.09 25.26 3.72
N TYR A 303 4.14 24.48 3.60
CA TYR A 303 5.32 24.55 4.43
C TYR A 303 6.56 24.78 3.58
N GLU A 304 7.43 25.66 4.06
CA GLU A 304 8.78 25.76 3.55
C GLU A 304 9.58 24.56 4.06
N VAL A 305 10.23 23.85 3.14
CA VAL A 305 11.08 22.69 3.44
C VAL A 305 12.45 22.86 2.80
N ARG A 306 13.46 22.23 3.39
CA ARG A 306 14.83 22.19 2.89
C ARG A 306 15.32 20.74 2.87
N MET A 307 16.18 20.38 1.90
CA MET A 307 16.80 19.06 1.87
C MET A 307 17.59 18.81 3.17
N GLU A 308 17.52 17.59 3.68
CA GLU A 308 18.26 17.23 4.89
C GLU A 308 19.77 17.21 4.60
N GLY A 309 20.57 17.95 5.39
CA GLY A 309 22.00 18.13 5.15
C GLY A 309 22.39 19.39 4.37
N SER A 310 21.41 20.17 3.92
CA SER A 310 21.63 21.48 3.32
C SER A 310 22.13 22.53 4.33
N VAL A 311 22.98 23.44 3.86
CA VAL A 311 23.60 24.49 4.67
C VAL A 311 22.68 25.72 4.74
N LYS A 312 22.90 26.57 5.75
CA LYS A 312 22.16 27.84 5.91
C LYS A 312 22.44 28.75 4.70
N GLY A 313 21.45 28.91 3.83
CA GLY A 313 21.55 29.65 2.55
C GLY A 313 21.01 28.87 1.37
N ASP A 314 20.88 27.54 1.49
CA ASP A 314 20.30 26.71 0.45
C ASP A 314 18.82 27.01 0.23
N LYS A 315 18.41 26.92 -1.04
CA LYS A 315 17.04 27.19 -1.49
C LYS A 315 16.06 26.29 -0.73
N SER A 316 15.05 26.90 -0.10
CA SER A 316 13.87 26.21 0.40
C SER A 316 12.83 26.04 -0.71
N PHE A 317 11.94 25.08 -0.53
CA PHE A 317 10.81 24.83 -1.41
C PHE A 317 9.50 24.91 -0.63
N SER A 318 8.47 25.49 -1.23
CA SER A 318 7.13 25.49 -0.65
C SER A 318 6.35 24.25 -1.10
N ILE A 319 5.95 23.41 -0.15
CA ILE A 319 5.22 22.15 -0.40
C ILE A 319 3.92 22.16 0.38
N ALA A 320 2.82 21.74 -0.25
CA ALA A 320 1.53 21.62 0.42
C ALA A 320 1.59 20.57 1.54
N ALA A 321 0.91 20.82 2.66
CA ALA A 321 0.86 19.90 3.80
C ALA A 321 0.42 18.47 3.37
N GLY A 322 -0.52 18.41 2.44
CA GLY A 322 -1.00 17.16 1.84
C GLY A 322 0.07 16.39 1.06
N ASN A 323 1.22 16.96 0.74
CA ASN A 323 2.32 16.30 0.01
C ASN A 323 3.52 15.99 0.92
N LEU A 324 3.33 16.11 2.24
CA LEU A 324 4.34 15.79 3.24
C LEU A 324 3.85 14.62 4.11
N ASN A 325 4.70 13.63 4.29
CA ASN A 325 4.48 12.50 5.19
C ASN A 325 5.34 12.68 6.44
N GLN A 326 4.69 12.73 7.60
CA GLN A 326 5.38 12.74 8.87
C GLN A 326 6.04 11.37 9.13
N LEU A 327 7.32 11.41 9.48
CA LEU A 327 8.16 10.24 9.75
C LEU A 327 8.08 9.79 11.22
N ARG A 328 8.41 8.52 11.48
CA ARG A 328 8.42 7.83 12.78
C ARG A 328 9.70 6.98 12.91
N PRO A 329 10.34 6.81 14.08
CA PRO A 329 10.05 7.51 15.31
C PRO A 329 10.26 9.00 15.08
N TYR A 330 9.57 9.81 15.88
CA TYR A 330 9.70 11.24 15.78
C TYR A 330 11.13 11.58 16.18
N ASP A 331 11.98 11.84 15.20
CA ASP A 331 13.36 12.15 15.46
C ASP A 331 13.42 13.46 16.24
N CYS A 332 13.96 13.33 17.44
CA CYS A 332 14.10 14.39 18.43
C CYS A 332 15.55 14.87 18.53
N ARG A 333 16.42 14.58 17.54
CA ARG A 333 17.79 15.08 17.49
C ARG A 333 17.80 16.61 17.70
N LYS A 334 18.06 16.97 18.96
CA LYS A 334 18.45 18.26 19.50
C LYS A 334 19.63 18.02 20.40
#